data_AF-A0A1W9QSE4-F1
#
_entry.id   AF-A0A1W9QSE4-F1
#
_cell.length_a   1.000
_cell.length_b   1.000
_cell.length_c   1.000
_cell.angle_alpha   90.00
_cell.angle_beta   90.00
_cell.angle_gamma   90.00
#
_symmetry.space_group_name_H-M   'P 1'
#
loop_
_entity.id
_entity.type
_entity.pdbx_description
1 polymer ?
#
loop_
_entity_poly.entity_id
_entity_poly.type
_entity_poly.pdbx_seq_one_letter_code
_entity_poly.pdbx_strand_id
1 'polypeptide(L)'
;MKKKMRYNFILIVVGLFILSTSCKKNDQLILVNEVLYYYSTDGNNFKPVGAVKNPVPEDRPGTFITTFKKEFNHVEARYIKVVAKNKGICPDWHPGVGYPSWIFCDEVIVL
;
A
#
# COMPACT_ATOMS: atom_id res chain seq x y z
N MET A 1 -15.34 -33.05 23.15
CA MET A 1 -16.03 -32.38 22.04
C MET A 1 -15.73 -30.88 22.11
N LYS A 2 -14.74 -30.37 21.36
CA LYS A 2 -14.33 -28.95 21.42
C LYS A 2 -15.22 -28.13 20.46
N LYS A 3 -16.18 -27.38 20.98
CA LYS A 3 -16.98 -26.41 20.20
C LYS A 3 -16.04 -25.32 19.69
N LYS A 4 -15.87 -25.24 18.37
CA LYS A 4 -15.13 -24.19 17.68
C LYS A 4 -15.99 -22.91 17.71
N MET A 5 -15.78 -22.03 18.68
CA MET A 5 -16.38 -20.69 18.68
C MET A 5 -15.85 -19.93 17.46
N ARG A 6 -16.75 -19.60 16.54
CA ARG A 6 -16.47 -18.70 15.42
C ARG A 6 -16.78 -17.28 15.90
N TYR A 7 -15.75 -16.53 16.28
CA TYR A 7 -15.89 -15.10 16.47
C TYR A 7 -15.91 -14.43 15.09
N ASN A 8 -17.07 -13.93 14.68
CA ASN A 8 -17.18 -13.05 13.52
C ASN A 8 -16.80 -11.64 13.97
N PHE A 9 -15.51 -11.32 13.92
CA PHE A 9 -15.05 -9.95 14.13
C PHE A 9 -15.36 -9.14 12.85
N ILE A 10 -16.42 -8.34 12.89
CA ILE A 10 -16.59 -7.20 12.00
C ILE A 10 -15.73 -6.09 12.61
N LEU A 11 -14.67 -5.71 11.91
CA LEU A 11 -13.82 -4.60 12.30
C LEU A 11 -14.48 -3.32 11.78
N ILE A 12 -15.05 -2.56 12.70
CA ILE A 12 -15.25 -1.15 12.48
C ILE A 12 -13.85 -0.54 12.32
N VAL A 13 -13.52 -0.04 11.14
CA VAL A 13 -12.23 0.63 10.88
C VAL A 13 -12.45 2.13 10.93
N VAL A 14 -11.72 2.81 11.81
CA VAL A 14 -11.77 4.27 12.00
C VAL A 14 -10.43 4.86 11.57
N GLY A 15 -10.32 5.10 10.27
CA GLY A 15 -9.31 5.98 9.76
C GLY A 15 -7.93 5.37 9.55
N LEU A 16 -7.13 6.24 8.96
CA LEU A 16 -5.73 6.10 8.63
C LEU A 16 -5.24 4.74 8.15
N PHE A 17 -5.20 4.61 6.83
CA PHE A 17 -4.20 3.75 6.24
C PHE A 17 -2.87 4.49 6.15
N ILE A 18 -1.84 3.92 6.77
CA ILE A 18 -0.45 4.33 6.61
C ILE A 18 0.26 3.17 5.94
N LEU A 19 0.85 3.43 4.77
CA LEU A 19 1.85 2.55 4.16
C LEU A 19 3.15 3.32 4.07
N SER A 20 4.25 2.78 4.60
CA SER A 20 5.57 3.35 4.39
C SER A 20 6.33 2.50 3.35
N THR A 21 7.00 3.18 2.41
CA THR A 21 7.78 2.50 1.36
C THR A 21 9.16 3.11 1.22
N SER A 22 10.15 2.27 0.95
CA SER A 22 11.54 2.70 0.72
C SER A 22 11.94 2.56 -0.76
N CYS A 23 12.78 3.49 -1.23
CA CYS A 23 13.44 3.45 -2.54
C CYS A 23 14.95 3.61 -2.37
N LYS A 24 15.75 2.79 -3.05
CA LYS A 24 17.22 2.88 -3.06
C LYS A 24 17.70 2.79 -4.49
N LYS A 25 18.12 3.94 -5.05
CA LYS A 25 18.45 4.06 -6.48
C LYS A 25 19.63 3.19 -6.95
N ASN A 26 20.48 2.66 -6.06
CA ASN A 26 21.57 1.77 -6.49
C ASN A 26 21.13 0.32 -6.76
N ASP A 27 19.86 -0.03 -6.49
CA ASP A 27 19.29 -1.37 -6.66
C ASP A 27 18.00 -1.29 -7.51
N GLN A 28 17.28 -2.40 -7.75
CA GLN A 28 16.01 -2.43 -8.51
C GLN A 28 14.79 -1.89 -7.71
N LEU A 29 15.04 -1.18 -6.62
CA LEU A 29 14.00 -0.71 -5.70
C LEU A 29 13.51 0.68 -6.11
N ILE A 30 12.25 0.80 -6.52
CA ILE A 30 11.69 2.04 -7.10
C ILE A 30 10.66 2.69 -6.19
N LEU A 31 10.49 4.01 -6.36
CA LEU A 31 9.36 4.73 -5.81
C LEU A 31 8.04 4.21 -6.39
N VAL A 32 7.07 3.99 -5.50
CA VAL A 32 5.67 3.75 -5.87
C VAL A 32 5.09 5.00 -6.53
N ASN A 33 4.20 4.82 -7.50
CA ASN A 33 3.46 5.91 -8.14
C ASN A 33 2.30 6.41 -7.27
N GLU A 34 1.53 5.44 -6.77
CA GLU A 34 0.37 5.68 -5.93
C GLU A 34 0.05 4.42 -5.12
N VAL A 35 -0.70 4.62 -4.05
CA VAL A 35 -1.23 3.56 -3.21
C VAL A 35 -2.73 3.69 -3.17
N LEU A 36 -3.42 2.59 -3.48
CA LEU A 36 -4.88 2.49 -3.44
C LEU A 36 -5.31 1.63 -2.26
N TYR A 37 -6.33 2.09 -1.55
CA TYR A 37 -6.88 1.43 -0.39
C TYR A 37 -8.31 0.97 -0.66
N TYR A 38 -8.62 -0.24 -0.20
CA TYR A 38 -9.93 -0.84 -0.32
C TYR A 38 -10.30 -1.59 0.96
N TYR A 39 -11.60 -1.74 1.18
CA TYR A 39 -12.15 -2.53 2.28
C TYR A 39 -13.25 -3.48 1.80
N SER A 40 -13.49 -4.54 2.55
CA SER A 40 -14.54 -5.52 2.27
C SER A 40 -15.02 -6.18 3.56
N THR A 41 -16.30 -6.51 3.63
CA THR A 41 -16.90 -7.31 4.72
C THR A 41 -16.89 -8.81 4.42
N ASP A 42 -16.84 -9.20 3.13
CA ASP A 42 -16.95 -10.59 2.66
C ASP A 42 -15.65 -11.15 2.06
N GLY A 43 -14.65 -10.31 1.78
CA GLY A 43 -13.36 -10.69 1.21
C GLY A 43 -13.38 -10.93 -0.30
N ASN A 44 -14.53 -10.75 -0.96
CA ASN A 44 -14.70 -10.91 -2.40
C ASN A 44 -14.98 -9.55 -3.07
N ASN A 45 -15.90 -8.77 -2.49
CA ASN A 45 -16.32 -7.47 -3.01
C ASN A 45 -15.58 -6.36 -2.27
N PHE A 46 -14.63 -5.73 -2.94
CA PHE A 46 -13.81 -4.66 -2.38
C PHE A 46 -14.31 -3.28 -2.81
N LYS A 47 -14.63 -2.43 -1.84
CA LYS A 47 -15.03 -1.04 -2.06
C LYS A 47 -13.80 -0.13 -1.92
N PRO A 48 -13.61 0.85 -2.83
CA PRO A 48 -12.49 1.77 -2.76
C PRO A 48 -12.66 2.75 -1.60
N VAL A 49 -11.57 3.00 -0.88
CA VAL A 49 -11.42 4.10 0.08
C VAL A 49 -10.83 5.33 -0.63
N GLY A 50 -9.89 5.08 -1.54
CA GLY A 50 -9.26 6.11 -2.36
C GLY A 50 -7.81 5.81 -2.67
N ALA A 51 -7.15 6.74 -3.35
CA ALA A 51 -5.75 6.67 -3.73
C ALA A 51 -4.94 7.82 -3.12
N VAL A 52 -3.66 7.57 -2.85
CA VAL A 52 -2.67 8.56 -2.43
C VAL A 52 -1.52 8.51 -3.42
N LYS A 53 -1.27 9.62 -4.12
CA LYS A 53 -0.14 9.74 -5.05
C LYS A 53 1.16 9.96 -4.28
N ASN A 54 2.26 9.49 -4.84
CA ASN A 54 3.56 9.76 -4.28
C ASN A 54 3.90 11.26 -4.47
N PRO A 55 4.22 12.00 -3.39
CA PRO A 55 4.61 13.41 -3.50
C PRO A 55 6.04 13.58 -4.02
N VAL A 56 6.85 12.52 -4.05
CA VAL A 56 8.25 12.57 -4.48
C VAL A 56 8.34 12.39 -6.00
N PRO A 57 8.96 13.32 -6.74
CA PRO A 57 9.26 13.12 -8.16
C PRO A 57 10.14 11.89 -8.37
N GLU A 58 9.85 11.12 -9.41
CA GLU A 58 10.45 9.80 -9.63
C GLU A 58 11.96 9.86 -9.93
N ASP A 59 12.35 10.88 -10.67
CA ASP A 59 13.73 11.17 -11.07
C ASP A 59 14.55 11.82 -9.94
N ARG A 60 13.92 12.25 -8.85
CA ARG A 60 14.61 12.88 -7.71
C ARG A 60 15.71 11.97 -7.15
N PRO A 61 16.98 12.39 -7.10
CA PRO A 61 18.07 11.53 -6.62
C PRO A 61 17.97 11.33 -5.09
N GLY A 62 18.29 10.12 -4.61
CA GLY A 62 18.37 9.80 -3.19
C GLY A 62 17.64 8.53 -2.78
N THR A 63 17.69 8.27 -1.47
CA THR A 63 16.90 7.22 -0.79
C THR A 63 15.77 7.90 -0.03
N PHE A 64 14.55 7.42 -0.22
CA PHE A 64 13.36 8.03 0.39
C PHE A 64 12.56 6.99 1.14
N ILE A 65 12.10 7.37 2.32
CA ILE A 65 11.00 6.69 3.00
C ILE A 65 9.78 7.60 2.81
N THR A 66 8.73 7.07 2.19
CA THR A 66 7.51 7.82 1.90
C THR A 66 6.35 7.18 2.61
N THR A 67 5.61 7.99 3.36
CA THR A 67 4.39 7.58 4.04
C THR A 67 3.16 7.98 3.23
N PHE A 68 2.36 6.98 2.84
CA PHE A 68 1.08 7.15 2.16
C PHE A 68 -0.03 7.09 3.20
N LYS A 69 -0.63 8.26 3.46
CA LYS A 69 -1.64 8.45 4.49
C LYS A 69 -3.00 8.72 3.84
N LYS A 70 -4.02 7.92 4.17
CA LYS A 70 -5.41 8.16 3.73
C LYS A 70 -6.38 8.20 4.89
N GLU A 71 -7.04 9.34 5.05
CA GLU A 71 -8.18 9.53 5.95
C GLU A 71 -9.49 9.24 5.20
N PHE A 72 -10.45 8.65 5.90
CA PHE A 72 -11.75 8.22 5.37
C PHE A 72 -12.79 8.14 6.49
N ASN A 73 -14.07 8.20 6.12
CA ASN A 73 -15.17 8.00 7.06
C ASN A 73 -15.20 6.57 7.59
N HIS A 74 -15.83 6.39 8.74
CA HIS A 74 -16.03 5.07 9.33
C HIS A 74 -16.66 4.07 8.35
N VAL A 75 -16.08 2.88 8.28
CA VAL A 75 -16.61 1.77 7.47
C VAL A 75 -16.59 0.47 8.24
N GLU A 76 -17.59 -0.37 7.99
CA GLU A 76 -17.55 -1.77 8.39
C GLU A 76 -16.65 -2.55 7.43
N ALA A 77 -15.62 -3.19 7.97
CA ALA A 77 -14.69 -3.99 7.21
C ALA A 77 -14.31 -5.27 7.96
N ARG A 78 -13.85 -6.27 7.23
CA ARG A 78 -13.17 -7.45 7.77
C ARG A 78 -11.87 -7.72 7.04
N TYR A 79 -11.78 -7.25 5.81
CA TYR A 79 -10.62 -7.38 4.95
C TYR A 79 -10.25 -6.00 4.42
N ILE A 80 -8.95 -5.71 4.46
CA ILE A 80 -8.35 -4.55 3.83
C ILE A 80 -7.51 -5.04 2.66
N LYS A 81 -7.54 -4.30 1.55
CA LYS A 81 -6.65 -4.51 0.42
C LYS A 81 -5.91 -3.20 0.14
N VAL A 82 -4.58 -3.31 0.10
CA VAL A 82 -3.67 -2.22 -0.24
C VAL A 82 -2.99 -2.57 -1.56
N VAL A 83 -3.04 -1.65 -2.52
CA VAL A 83 -2.42 -1.82 -3.84
C VAL A 83 -1.42 -0.71 -4.05
N ALA A 84 -0.13 -1.05 -3.94
CA ALA A 84 1.00 -0.18 -4.20
C ALA A 84 1.45 -0.38 -5.65
N LYS A 85 1.33 0.65 -6.51
CA LYS A 85 1.67 0.54 -7.93
C LYS A 85 3.13 0.92 -8.20
N ASN A 86 3.92 -0.03 -8.69
CA ASN A 86 5.25 0.22 -9.25
C ASN A 86 5.17 0.49 -10.77
N LYS A 87 6.34 0.67 -11.38
CA LYS A 87 6.51 0.86 -12.83
C LYS A 87 6.47 -0.42 -13.66
N GLY A 88 6.39 -1.59 -13.02
CA GLY A 88 6.67 -2.86 -13.69
C GLY A 88 8.16 -2.99 -13.99
N ILE A 89 8.65 -2.35 -15.05
CA ILE A 89 10.06 -2.31 -15.44
C ILE A 89 10.71 -0.98 -15.03
N CYS A 90 11.97 -1.03 -14.61
CA CYS A 90 12.74 0.17 -14.26
C CYS A 90 12.97 1.05 -15.52
N PRO A 91 12.68 2.36 -15.45
CA PRO A 91 12.86 3.30 -16.55
C PRO A 91 14.33 3.67 -16.77
N ASP A 92 14.62 4.30 -17.91
CA ASP A 92 15.99 4.58 -18.41
C ASP A 92 16.86 5.41 -17.45
N TRP A 93 16.24 6.26 -16.64
CA TRP A 93 16.92 7.09 -15.66
C TRP A 93 17.25 6.36 -14.35
N HIS A 94 16.83 5.10 -14.19
CA HIS A 94 17.04 4.31 -12.98
C HIS A 94 18.21 3.33 -13.16
N PRO A 95 19.12 3.18 -12.18
CA PRO A 95 20.25 2.25 -12.29
C PRO A 95 19.86 0.78 -12.54
N GLY A 96 18.65 0.37 -12.18
CA GLY A 96 18.08 -0.93 -12.51
C GLY A 96 17.42 -1.03 -13.90
N VAL A 97 17.65 -0.09 -14.83
CA VAL A 97 17.01 0.00 -16.15
C VAL A 97 16.86 -1.35 -16.85
N GLY A 98 15.67 -1.59 -17.42
CA GLY A 98 15.35 -2.81 -18.18
C GLY A 98 15.02 -4.04 -17.32
N TYR A 99 15.23 -3.98 -16.00
CA TYR A 99 14.85 -5.05 -15.08
C TYR A 99 13.52 -4.76 -14.36
N PRO A 100 12.83 -5.81 -13.85
CA PRO A 100 11.65 -5.63 -13.00
C PRO A 100 11.95 -4.75 -11.80
N SER A 101 10.99 -3.89 -11.47
CA SER A 101 11.04 -2.98 -10.34
C SER A 101 10.41 -3.60 -9.10
N TRP A 102 11.00 -3.35 -7.94
CA TRP A 102 10.52 -3.84 -6.67
C TRP A 102 10.01 -2.69 -5.80
N ILE A 103 9.07 -3.01 -4.92
CA ILE A 103 8.62 -2.12 -3.83
C ILE A 103 9.03 -2.78 -2.52
N PHE A 104 9.53 -1.98 -1.60
CA PHE A 104 9.76 -2.40 -0.23
C PHE A 104 8.78 -1.68 0.68
N CYS A 105 8.14 -2.44 1.57
CA CYS A 105 7.18 -1.98 2.55
C CYS A 105 7.62 -2.47 3.92
N ASP A 106 7.56 -1.61 4.92
CA ASP A 106 7.80 -1.90 6.32
C ASP A 106 6.49 -2.19 7.07
N GLU A 107 5.55 -1.24 7.07
CA GLU A 107 4.36 -1.25 7.93
C GLU A 107 3.08 -0.88 7.17
N VAL A 108 2.01 -1.58 7.52
CA VAL A 108 0.63 -1.23 7.18
C VAL A 108 -0.14 -1.03 8.48
N ILE A 109 -0.52 0.22 8.76
CA ILE A 109 -1.28 0.57 9.96
C ILE A 109 -2.72 0.87 9.54
N VAL A 110 -3.67 0.33 10.31
CA VAL A 110 -5.11 0.51 10.17
C VAL A 110 -5.64 0.88 11.54
N LEU A 111 -6.23 2.08 11.69
CA LEU A 111 -6.74 2.59 12.97
C LEU A 111 -8.27 2.60 13.02
#